data_AF-A0A383TWJ2-F1
#
_entry.id   AF-A0A383TWJ2-F1
#
_cell.length_a   1.000
_cell.length_b   1.000
_cell.length_c   1.000
_cell.angle_alpha   90.00
_cell.angle_beta   90.00
_cell.angle_gamma   90.00
#
_symmetry.space_group_name_H-M   'P 1'
#
loop_
_entity.id
_entity.type
_entity.pdbx_description
1 polymer ?
#
loop_
_entity_poly.entity_id
_entity_poly.type
_entity_poly.pdbx_seq_one_letter_code
_entity_poly.pdbx_strand_id
1 'polypeptide(L)'
;MNPKPIKRKAELQGVSRDHHHALLLAWKINKGISNKIEPKRIINYIGWFRKEHLEPHFAVEEEFMFPVLGNEHPKVQQALHEHIQLLSQAKNAENYKDLENFAKLLKNHIRFEERDLFQLIQEKATQEELDLIEKKHQDEKFCERTEDEFWK
;
A
#
# COMPACT_ATOMS: atom_id res chain seq x y z
N MET A 1 -18.60 -14.89 7.61
CA MET A 1 -19.01 -13.64 8.29
C MET A 1 -18.19 -12.52 7.69
N ASN A 2 -18.81 -11.50 7.09
CA ASN A 2 -18.05 -10.32 6.67
C ASN A 2 -17.54 -9.62 7.94
N PRO A 3 -16.23 -9.38 8.08
CA PRO A 3 -15.73 -8.66 9.24
C PRO A 3 -16.36 -7.26 9.28
N LYS A 4 -16.71 -6.79 10.48
CA LYS A 4 -17.21 -5.43 10.66
C LYS A 4 -16.22 -4.42 10.05
N PRO A 5 -16.70 -3.36 9.37
CA PRO A 5 -15.83 -2.29 8.91
C PRO A 5 -15.05 -1.72 10.09
N ILE A 6 -13.72 -1.61 9.95
CA ILE A 6 -12.86 -0.99 10.95
C ILE A 6 -13.11 0.51 10.90
N LYS A 7 -13.46 1.10 12.04
CA LYS A 7 -13.68 2.55 12.13
C LYS A 7 -12.33 3.24 12.35
N ARG A 8 -11.85 3.90 11.30
CA ARG A 8 -10.61 4.68 11.31
C ARG A 8 -10.86 6.12 11.78
N LYS A 9 -9.99 6.65 12.64
CA LYS A 9 -9.91 8.08 13.01
C LYS A 9 -9.73 8.93 11.75
N ALA A 10 -10.33 10.14 11.73
CA ALA A 10 -10.45 10.95 10.52
C ALA A 10 -9.07 11.24 9.90
N GLU A 11 -8.10 11.53 10.75
CA GLU A 11 -6.71 11.89 10.45
C GLU A 11 -5.96 10.76 9.73
N LEU A 12 -6.35 9.51 9.97
CA LEU A 12 -5.75 8.33 9.34
C LEU A 12 -6.52 7.86 8.09
N GLN A 13 -7.69 8.45 7.77
CA GLN A 13 -8.49 8.04 6.62
C GLN A 13 -7.81 8.40 5.29
N GLY A 14 -6.96 9.42 5.25
CA GLY A 14 -6.13 9.74 4.07
C GLY A 14 -5.23 8.57 3.68
N VAL A 15 -4.37 8.14 4.60
CA VAL A 15 -3.46 7.00 4.40
C VAL A 15 -4.24 5.72 4.08
N SER A 16 -5.33 5.44 4.80
CA SER A 16 -6.19 4.28 4.49
C SER A 16 -6.90 4.35 3.12
N ARG A 17 -7.05 5.54 2.51
CA ARG A 17 -7.58 5.65 1.13
C ARG A 17 -6.56 5.22 0.09
N ASP A 18 -5.27 5.48 0.30
CA ASP A 18 -4.22 5.02 -0.62
C ASP A 18 -4.20 3.48 -0.74
N HIS A 19 -4.49 2.78 0.36
CA HIS A 19 -4.70 1.34 0.36
C HIS A 19 -5.81 0.87 -0.59
N HIS A 20 -6.86 1.65 -0.81
CA HIS A 20 -7.87 1.33 -1.81
C HIS A 20 -7.27 1.28 -3.22
N HIS A 21 -6.42 2.25 -3.56
CA HIS A 21 -5.75 2.31 -4.86
C HIS A 21 -4.74 1.17 -5.03
N ALA A 22 -3.99 0.83 -3.97
CA ALA A 22 -3.06 -0.30 -3.99
C ALA A 22 -3.78 -1.67 -4.09
N LEU A 23 -4.94 -1.83 -3.43
CA LEU A 23 -5.80 -3.01 -3.63
C LEU A 23 -6.35 -3.09 -5.06
N LEU A 24 -6.69 -1.94 -5.66
CA LEU A 24 -7.11 -1.88 -7.05
C LEU A 24 -5.96 -2.25 -8.00
N LEU A 25 -4.71 -1.85 -7.72
CA LEU A 25 -3.53 -2.33 -8.44
C LEU A 25 -3.44 -3.86 -8.40
N ALA A 26 -3.56 -4.47 -7.22
CA ALA A 26 -3.53 -5.93 -7.10
C ALA A 26 -4.65 -6.60 -7.92
N TRP A 27 -5.85 -6.01 -7.97
CA TRP A 27 -6.92 -6.48 -8.86
C TRP A 27 -6.56 -6.35 -10.34
N LYS A 28 -6.01 -5.19 -10.76
CA LYS A 28 -5.59 -4.95 -12.15
C LYS A 28 -4.55 -5.97 -12.61
N ILE A 29 -3.54 -6.23 -11.78
CA ILE A 29 -2.51 -7.24 -12.07
C ILE A 29 -3.17 -8.60 -12.34
N ASN A 30 -4.04 -9.06 -11.45
CA ASN A 30 -4.76 -10.33 -11.63
C ASN A 30 -5.63 -10.36 -12.89
N LYS A 31 -6.25 -9.22 -13.25
CA LYS A 31 -6.99 -9.07 -14.51
C LYS A 31 -6.10 -9.16 -15.73
N GLY A 32 -4.97 -8.45 -15.75
CA GLY A 32 -3.98 -8.52 -16.84
C GLY A 32 -3.47 -9.95 -17.05
N ILE A 33 -3.14 -10.66 -15.97
CA ILE A 33 -2.73 -12.07 -16.03
C ILE A 33 -3.84 -12.95 -16.61
N SER A 34 -5.08 -12.78 -16.13
CA SER A 34 -6.24 -13.55 -16.63
C SER A 34 -6.51 -13.31 -18.12
N ASN A 35 -6.31 -12.07 -18.56
CA ASN A 35 -6.43 -11.66 -19.97
C ASN A 35 -5.20 -12.05 -20.81
N LYS A 36 -4.20 -12.71 -20.21
CA LYS A 36 -2.93 -13.11 -20.85
C LYS A 36 -2.18 -11.93 -21.48
N ILE A 37 -2.26 -10.76 -20.86
CA ILE A 37 -1.51 -9.57 -21.27
C ILE A 37 -0.01 -9.81 -21.08
N GLU A 38 0.80 -9.43 -22.06
CA GLU A 38 2.26 -9.46 -21.96
C GLU A 38 2.76 -8.92 -20.60
N PRO A 39 3.54 -9.70 -19.82
CA PRO A 39 3.99 -9.29 -18.48
C PRO A 39 4.60 -7.89 -18.43
N LYS A 40 5.35 -7.52 -19.48
CA LYS A 40 6.03 -6.22 -19.59
C LYS A 40 5.07 -5.03 -19.48
N ARG A 41 3.84 -5.12 -20.02
CA ARG A 41 2.83 -4.05 -19.91
C ARG A 41 2.39 -3.85 -18.47
N ILE A 42 2.14 -4.95 -17.76
CA ILE A 42 1.77 -4.95 -16.35
C ILE A 42 2.93 -4.40 -15.49
N ILE A 43 4.16 -4.85 -15.76
CA ILE A 43 5.38 -4.41 -15.05
C ILE A 43 5.60 -2.90 -15.24
N ASN A 44 5.41 -2.37 -16.45
CA ASN A 44 5.54 -0.93 -16.69
C ASN A 44 4.55 -0.11 -15.86
N TYR A 45 3.31 -0.60 -15.72
CA TYR A 45 2.30 0.05 -14.88
C TYR A 45 2.65 -0.03 -13.39
N ILE A 46 3.12 -1.19 -12.91
CA ILE A 46 3.61 -1.36 -11.53
C ILE A 46 4.79 -0.41 -11.26
N GLY A 47 5.72 -0.26 -12.21
CA GLY A 47 6.88 0.62 -12.07
C GLY A 47 6.49 2.09 -11.92
N TRP A 48 5.45 2.54 -12.63
CA TRP A 48 4.86 3.86 -12.43
C TRP A 48 4.16 3.95 -11.06
N PHE A 49 3.25 3.02 -10.75
CA PHE A 49 2.48 3.06 -9.51
C PHE A 49 3.40 2.99 -8.27
N ARG A 50 4.49 2.24 -8.35
CA ARG A 50 5.51 2.18 -7.30
C ARG A 50 6.05 3.58 -6.99
N LYS A 51 6.50 4.31 -8.01
CA LYS A 51 7.15 5.61 -7.84
C LYS A 51 6.18 6.70 -7.40
N GLU A 52 5.00 6.74 -8.00
CA GLU A 52 4.04 7.82 -7.77
C GLU A 52 3.14 7.57 -6.54
N HIS A 53 3.01 6.32 -6.08
CA HIS A 53 2.06 5.99 -5.03
C HIS A 53 2.66 5.15 -3.89
N LEU A 54 3.30 4.00 -4.16
CA LEU A 54 3.79 3.15 -3.06
C LEU A 54 4.95 3.80 -2.28
N GLU A 55 5.94 4.36 -2.97
CA GLU A 55 7.10 4.97 -2.30
C GLU A 55 6.71 6.19 -1.44
N PRO A 56 5.91 7.16 -1.93
CA PRO A 56 5.43 8.25 -1.09
C PRO A 56 4.56 7.79 0.08
N HIS A 57 3.70 6.79 -0.15
CA HIS A 57 2.85 6.22 0.88
C HIS A 57 3.67 5.58 2.01
N PHE A 58 4.61 4.69 1.66
CA PHE A 58 5.52 4.07 2.64
C PHE A 58 6.34 5.13 3.38
N ALA A 59 6.80 6.19 2.72
CA ALA A 59 7.53 7.26 3.40
C ALA A 59 6.69 7.94 4.49
N VAL A 60 5.40 8.19 4.25
CA VAL A 60 4.50 8.76 5.27
C VAL A 60 4.37 7.81 6.47
N GLU A 61 4.19 6.52 6.21
CA GLU A 61 4.05 5.52 7.26
C GLU A 61 5.33 5.40 8.09
N GLU A 62 6.48 5.26 7.42
CA GLU A 62 7.78 5.09 8.05
C GLU A 62 8.23 6.31 8.85
N GLU A 63 7.98 7.53 8.34
CA GLU A 63 8.42 8.77 8.99
C GLU A 63 7.48 9.25 10.10
N PHE A 64 6.17 9.01 9.97
CA PHE A 64 5.17 9.65 10.85
C PHE A 64 4.26 8.66 11.59
N MET A 65 3.96 7.50 11.01
CA MET A 65 3.02 6.55 11.64
C MET A 65 3.72 5.51 12.51
N PHE A 66 4.76 4.86 12.01
CA PHE A 66 5.47 3.80 12.71
C PHE A 66 6.18 4.27 14.00
N PRO A 67 6.74 5.50 14.06
CA PRO A 67 7.35 6.01 15.29
C PRO A 67 6.39 6.10 16.48
N VAL A 68 5.07 6.20 16.27
CA VAL A 68 4.05 6.18 17.34
C VAL A 68 4.14 4.92 18.21
N LEU A 69 4.47 3.77 17.60
CA LEU A 69 4.66 2.52 18.35
C LEU A 69 6.12 2.30 18.79
N GLY A 70 7.05 3.08 18.23
CA GLY A 70 8.49 2.89 18.30
C GLY A 70 9.00 1.98 17.18
N ASN A 71 10.14 2.36 16.57
CA ASN A 71 10.67 1.67 15.39
C ASN A 71 11.04 0.20 15.66
N GLU A 72 11.41 -0.16 16.88
CA GLU A 72 11.75 -1.54 17.27
C GLU A 72 10.51 -2.43 17.52
N HIS A 73 9.30 -1.89 17.39
CA HIS A 73 8.08 -2.68 17.62
C HIS A 73 7.98 -3.81 16.59
N PRO A 74 7.68 -5.07 16.97
CA PRO A 74 7.71 -6.22 16.06
C PRO A 74 6.84 -6.06 14.80
N LYS A 75 5.67 -5.41 14.93
CA LYS A 75 4.79 -5.13 13.79
C LYS A 75 5.33 -4.04 12.86
N VAL A 76 6.06 -3.06 13.40
CA VAL A 76 6.73 -2.04 12.59
C VAL A 76 7.87 -2.68 11.79
N GLN A 77 8.68 -3.53 12.44
CA GLN A 77 9.74 -4.28 11.77
C GLN A 77 9.20 -5.20 10.66
N GLN A 78 8.04 -5.82 10.87
CA GLN A 78 7.35 -6.57 9.82
C GLN A 78 6.96 -5.67 8.65
N ALA A 79 6.31 -4.53 8.89
CA ALA A 79 5.90 -3.60 7.83
C ALA A 79 7.10 -3.11 7.02
N LEU A 80 8.16 -2.65 7.68
CA LEU A 80 9.41 -2.23 7.04
C LEU A 80 10.02 -3.32 6.16
N HIS A 81 10.02 -4.57 6.65
CA HIS A 81 10.50 -5.69 5.85
C HIS A 81 9.63 -5.94 4.62
N GLU A 82 8.30 -5.89 4.78
CA GLU A 82 7.34 -6.05 3.68
C GLU A 82 7.43 -4.90 2.66
N HIS A 83 7.71 -3.66 3.08
CA HIS A 83 7.97 -2.52 2.18
C HIS A 83 9.17 -2.79 1.28
N ILE A 84 10.30 -3.20 1.87
CA ILE A 84 11.53 -3.54 1.11
C ILE A 84 11.23 -4.67 0.11
N GLN A 85 10.49 -5.69 0.53
CA GLN A 85 10.11 -6.80 -0.35
C GLN A 85 9.21 -6.34 -1.50
N LEU A 86 8.21 -5.50 -1.22
CA LEU A 86 7.28 -4.96 -2.22
C LEU A 86 8.01 -4.11 -3.25
N LEU A 87 8.85 -3.18 -2.81
CA LEU A 87 9.63 -2.32 -3.71
C LEU A 87 10.62 -3.12 -4.55
N SER A 88 11.26 -4.14 -3.95
CA SER A 88 12.15 -5.05 -4.67
C SER A 88 11.41 -5.87 -5.73
N GLN A 89 10.28 -6.48 -5.38
CA GLN A 89 9.46 -7.27 -6.32
C GLN A 89 8.89 -6.39 -7.45
N ALA A 90 8.42 -5.18 -7.13
CA ALA A 90 7.95 -4.23 -8.14
C ALA A 90 9.04 -3.83 -9.14
N LYS A 91 10.31 -3.81 -8.72
CA LYS A 91 11.45 -3.50 -9.59
C LYS A 91 11.93 -4.70 -10.43
N ASN A 92 11.87 -5.90 -9.85
CA ASN A 92 12.54 -7.08 -10.39
C ASN A 92 11.58 -8.12 -10.98
N ALA A 93 10.28 -7.86 -11.03
CA ALA A 93 9.32 -8.77 -11.65
C ALA A 93 9.59 -8.93 -13.15
N GLU A 94 9.56 -10.16 -13.66
CA GLU A 94 9.82 -10.47 -15.07
C GLU A 94 8.68 -11.25 -15.73
N ASN A 95 7.96 -12.04 -14.93
CA ASN A 95 6.98 -13.01 -15.44
C ASN A 95 5.68 -13.01 -14.61
N TYR A 96 4.68 -13.77 -15.04
CA TYR A 96 3.40 -13.86 -14.31
C TYR A 96 3.55 -14.34 -12.88
N LYS A 97 4.51 -15.22 -12.59
CA LYS A 97 4.68 -15.74 -11.24
C LYS A 97 5.12 -14.64 -10.27
N ASP A 98 6.01 -13.76 -10.71
CA ASP A 98 6.43 -12.61 -9.91
C ASP A 98 5.28 -11.64 -9.68
N LEU A 99 4.48 -11.39 -10.71
CA LEU A 99 3.31 -10.52 -10.65
C LEU A 99 2.23 -11.05 -9.69
N GLU A 100 1.95 -12.35 -9.72
CA GLU A 100 1.06 -13.02 -8.76
C GLU A 100 1.58 -12.89 -7.33
N ASN A 101 2.88 -13.12 -7.12
CA ASN A 101 3.51 -13.02 -5.82
C ASN A 101 3.44 -11.60 -5.26
N PHE A 102 3.74 -10.59 -6.09
CA PHE A 102 3.63 -9.18 -5.72
C PHE A 102 2.20 -8.79 -5.36
N ALA A 103 1.21 -9.13 -6.20
CA ALA A 103 -0.19 -8.81 -5.93
C ALA A 103 -0.70 -9.48 -4.65
N LYS A 104 -0.24 -10.70 -4.35
CA LYS A 104 -0.56 -11.42 -3.11
C LYS A 104 0.10 -10.77 -1.90
N LEU A 105 1.39 -10.43 -1.99
CA LEU A 105 2.13 -9.76 -0.92
C LEU A 105 1.47 -8.43 -0.58
N LEU A 106 1.18 -7.60 -1.59
CA LEU A 106 0.57 -6.29 -1.42
C LEU A 106 -0.79 -6.38 -0.70
N LYS A 107 -1.66 -7.31 -1.11
CA LYS A 107 -2.95 -7.53 -0.44
C LYS A 107 -2.80 -8.00 1.01
N ASN A 108 -1.81 -8.83 1.29
CA ASN A 108 -1.58 -9.34 2.65
C ASN A 108 -1.02 -8.26 3.56
N HIS A 109 -0.10 -7.47 3.04
CA HIS A 109 0.51 -6.32 3.70
C HIS A 109 -0.55 -5.29 4.10
N ILE A 110 -1.33 -4.78 3.13
CA ILE A 110 -2.43 -3.83 3.39
C ILE A 110 -3.43 -4.39 4.42
N ARG A 111 -3.72 -5.70 4.34
CA ARG A 111 -4.62 -6.34 5.30
C ARG A 111 -4.05 -6.31 6.72
N PHE A 112 -2.77 -6.62 6.86
CA PHE A 112 -2.06 -6.58 8.12
C PHE A 112 -2.03 -5.17 8.69
N GLU A 113 -1.73 -4.17 7.85
CA GLU A 113 -1.65 -2.79 8.31
C GLU A 113 -3.00 -2.28 8.79
N GLU A 114 -4.03 -2.42 7.96
CA GLU A 114 -5.37 -1.94 8.30
C GLU A 114 -5.95 -2.63 9.55
N ARG A 115 -5.74 -3.95 9.68
CA ARG A 115 -6.39 -4.73 10.73
C ARG A 115 -5.61 -4.77 12.03
N ASP A 116 -4.29 -4.70 11.95
CA ASP A 116 -3.42 -4.94 13.09
C ASP A 116 -2.57 -3.71 13.44
N LEU A 117 -1.82 -3.17 12.48
CA LEU A 117 -0.84 -2.12 12.77
C LEU A 117 -1.49 -0.75 13.01
N PHE A 118 -2.32 -0.28 12.07
CA PHE A 118 -2.97 1.02 12.15
C PHE A 118 -3.99 1.08 13.29
N GLN A 119 -4.60 -0.05 13.65
CA GLN A 119 -5.47 -0.13 14.83
C GLN A 119 -4.67 0.18 16.11
N LEU A 120 -3.48 -0.39 16.26
CA LEU A 120 -2.60 -0.11 17.40
C LEU A 120 -2.07 1.32 17.38
N ILE A 121 -1.68 1.83 16.21
CA ILE A 121 -1.26 3.23 16.05
C ILE A 121 -2.39 4.16 16.50
N GLN A 122 -3.62 3.94 16.03
CA GLN A 122 -4.78 4.73 16.39
C GLN A 122 -5.06 4.75 17.91
N GLU A 123 -4.83 3.62 18.58
CA GLU A 123 -5.02 3.46 20.04
C GLU A 123 -3.95 4.16 20.86
N LYS A 124 -2.71 4.23 20.36
CA LYS A 124 -1.58 4.84 21.08
C LYS A 124 -1.29 6.30 20.72
N ALA A 125 -1.60 6.71 19.49
CA ALA A 125 -1.28 8.05 19.01
C ALA A 125 -1.97 9.13 19.84
N THR A 126 -1.19 10.15 20.19
CA THR A 126 -1.70 11.43 20.69
C THR A 126 -2.41 12.19 19.57
N GLN A 127 -3.21 13.19 19.93
CA GLN A 127 -3.87 14.02 18.93
C GLN A 127 -2.84 14.79 18.08
N GLU A 128 -1.75 15.27 18.69
CA GLU A 128 -0.68 15.99 17.99
C GLU A 128 0.00 15.11 16.92
N GLU A 129 0.23 13.83 17.21
CA GLU A 129 0.77 12.87 16.23
C GLU A 129 -0.22 12.59 15.10
N LEU A 130 -1.52 12.45 15.42
CA LEU A 130 -2.56 12.24 14.41
C LEU A 130 -2.68 13.43 13.45
N ASP A 131 -2.72 14.65 14.01
CA ASP A 131 -2.78 15.88 13.23
C ASP A 131 -1.52 16.04 12.35
N LEU A 132 -0.36 15.60 12.86
CA LEU A 132 0.88 15.60 12.09
C LEU A 132 0.83 14.61 10.92
N ILE A 133 0.32 13.38 11.15
CA ILE A 133 0.14 12.37 10.11
C ILE A 133 -0.79 12.91 9.02
N GLU A 134 -1.96 13.46 9.38
CA GLU A 134 -2.91 14.03 8.43
C GLU A 134 -2.29 15.17 7.63
N LYS A 135 -1.54 16.07 8.28
CA LYS A 135 -0.88 17.19 7.61
C LYS A 135 0.23 16.75 6.65
N LYS A 136 0.95 15.68 6.99
CA LYS A 136 2.08 15.16 6.20
C LYS A 136 1.62 14.27 5.07
N HIS A 137 0.50 13.57 5.23
CA HIS A 137 -0.26 12.98 4.15
C HIS A 137 -0.88 14.11 3.31
N GLN A 138 -0.11 14.66 2.38
CA GLN A 138 -0.70 15.52 1.35
C GLN A 138 -1.61 14.62 0.54
N ASP A 139 -2.92 14.86 0.62
CA ASP A 139 -3.97 14.18 -0.12
C ASP A 139 -3.85 14.54 -1.61
N GLU A 140 -2.71 14.23 -2.22
CA GLU A 140 -2.47 14.37 -3.63
C GLU A 140 -3.50 13.51 -4.34
N LYS A 141 -4.31 14.14 -5.19
CA LYS A 141 -5.35 13.43 -5.93
C LYS A 141 -4.70 12.31 -6.71
N PHE A 142 -5.08 11.08 -6.38
CA PHE A 142 -4.73 9.90 -7.16
C PHE A 142 -5.06 10.16 -8.64
N CYS A 143 -4.01 10.21 -9.47
CA CYS A 143 -4.13 10.41 -10.91
C CYS A 143 -3.80 9.09 -11.60
N GLU A 144 -4.83 8.39 -12.08
CA GLU A 144 -4.65 7.12 -12.73
C GLU A 144 -3.97 7.27 -14.09
N ARG A 145 -2.89 6.52 -14.31
CA ARG A 145 -2.29 6.40 -15.64
C ARG A 145 -3.16 5.51 -16.54
N THR A 146 -3.87 6.14 -17.47
CA THR A 146 -4.82 5.49 -18.40
C THR A 146 -4.27 5.28 -19.81
N GLU A 147 -2.97 5.45 -20.03
CA GLU A 147 -2.34 5.27 -21.35
C GLU A 147 -2.34 3.81 -21.82
N ASP A 148 -2.26 2.86 -20.89
CA ASP A 148 -2.24 1.42 -21.17
C ASP A 148 -3.14 0.68 -20.17
N GLU A 149 -4.45 0.68 -20.43
CA GLU A 149 -5.47 0.07 -19.59
C GLU A 149 -5.59 -1.44 -19.82
N PHE A 150 -4.50 -2.18 -19.59
CA PHE A 150 -4.41 -3.62 -19.84
C PHE A 150 -5.43 -4.49 -19.06
N TRP A 151 -6.10 -3.92 -18.06
CA TRP A 151 -7.11 -4.58 -17.24
C TRP A 151 -8.53 -4.51 -17.82
N LYS A 152 -8.72 -3.78 -18.93
CA LYS A 152 -10.00 -3.71 -19.64
C LYS A 152 -10.24 -4.93 -20.52
#